data_AF-A0A3B8QJE3-F1
#
_entry.id   AF-A0A3B8QJE3-F1
#
_cell.length_a   1.000
_cell.length_b   1.000
_cell.length_c   1.000
_cell.angle_alpha   90.00
_cell.angle_beta   90.00
_cell.angle_gamma   90.00
#
_symmetry.space_group_name_H-M   'P 1'
#
loop_
_entity.id
_entity.type
_entity.pdbx_description
1 polymer ?
#
loop_
_entity_poly.entity_id
_entity_poly.type
_entity_poly.pdbx_seq_one_letter_code
_entity_poly.pdbx_strand_id
1 'polypeptide(L)'
;MTWLKRIGILFTWLIVLVGGALALISSQNLRESRPLKGYVLTIQNPDNQAFLIEEDLADVLAQAGAPWDSVSRKEINIPMLEENLRKHPLVLGAEVFSTWEGVVRIEIVQKEAKARVINDLEMMYVDQEG
;
A
#
# COMPACT_ATOMS: atom_id res chain seq x y z
N MET A 1 -55.98 16.92 5.58
CA MET A 1 -55.14 16.62 4.38
C MET A 1 -53.69 17.15 4.52
N THR A 2 -53.03 16.89 5.66
CA THR A 2 -51.64 17.33 5.94
C THR A 2 -50.71 16.13 6.16
N TRP A 3 -51.25 15.04 6.73
CA TRP A 3 -50.63 13.72 6.81
C TRP A 3 -50.08 13.25 5.45
N LEU A 4 -50.91 13.24 4.39
CA LEU A 4 -50.51 12.67 3.09
C LEU A 4 -49.32 13.42 2.49
N LYS A 5 -49.27 14.74 2.69
CA LYS A 5 -48.13 15.58 2.28
C LYS A 5 -46.87 15.26 3.08
N ARG A 6 -47.00 15.03 4.39
CA ARG A 6 -45.87 14.64 5.26
C ARG A 6 -45.32 13.26 4.90
N ILE A 7 -46.19 12.29 4.60
CA ILE A 7 -45.75 10.95 4.14
C ILE A 7 -45.04 11.05 2.79
N GLY A 8 -45.58 11.82 1.85
CA GLY A 8 -44.92 12.04 0.56
C GLY A 8 -43.52 12.63 0.72
N ILE A 9 -43.37 13.65 1.57
CA ILE A 9 -42.06 14.27 1.85
C ILE A 9 -41.09 13.26 2.48
N LEU A 10 -41.52 12.46 3.46
CA LEU A 10 -40.69 11.42 4.07
C LEU A 10 -40.26 10.36 3.06
N PHE A 11 -41.15 9.94 2.16
CA PHE A 11 -40.81 9.00 1.08
C PHE A 11 -39.79 9.59 0.11
N THR A 12 -39.92 10.86 -0.27
CA THR A 12 -38.94 11.54 -1.11
C THR A 12 -37.57 11.58 -0.45
N TRP A 13 -37.50 11.93 0.84
CA TRP A 13 -36.24 11.90 1.60
C TRP A 13 -35.65 10.49 1.70
N LEU A 14 -36.50 9.46 1.89
CA LEU A 14 -36.06 8.06 1.92
C LEU A 14 -35.43 7.65 0.57
N ILE A 15 -36.08 8.00 -0.55
CA ILE A 15 -35.57 7.70 -1.90
C ILE A 15 -34.23 8.40 -2.15
N VAL A 16 -34.11 9.67 -1.75
CA VAL A 16 -32.84 10.41 -1.88
C VAL A 16 -31.74 9.77 -1.05
N LEU A 17 -32.03 9.34 0.18
CA LEU A 17 -31.06 8.71 1.07
C LEU A 17 -30.60 7.36 0.49
N VAL A 18 -31.54 6.51 0.06
CA VAL A 18 -31.24 5.21 -0.57
C VAL A 18 -30.46 5.40 -1.87
N GLY A 19 -30.90 6.32 -2.74
CA GLY A 19 -30.19 6.62 -3.99
C GLY A 19 -28.77 7.13 -3.76
N GLY A 20 -28.59 8.00 -2.76
CA GLY A 20 -27.27 8.47 -2.34
C GLY A 20 -26.37 7.35 -1.83
N ALA A 21 -26.90 6.46 -0.99
CA ALA A 21 -26.15 5.31 -0.48
C ALA A 21 -25.71 4.36 -1.61
N LEU A 22 -26.59 4.08 -2.57
CA LEU A 22 -26.26 3.24 -3.74
C LEU A 22 -25.19 3.88 -4.62
N ALA A 23 -25.25 5.19 -4.84
CA ALA A 23 -24.23 5.91 -5.60
C ALA A 23 -22.84 5.83 -4.93
N LEU A 24 -22.78 5.95 -3.60
CA LEU A 24 -21.55 5.81 -2.83
C LEU A 24 -20.98 4.39 -2.94
N ILE A 25 -21.80 3.35 -2.74
CA ILE A 25 -21.36 1.95 -2.84
C ILE A 25 -20.87 1.65 -4.26
N SER A 26 -21.61 2.08 -5.29
CA SER A 26 -21.19 1.88 -6.69
C SER A 26 -19.88 2.58 -7.02
N SER A 27 -19.66 3.78 -6.49
CA SER A 27 -18.42 4.54 -6.68
C SER A 27 -17.22 3.82 -6.05
N GLN A 28 -17.39 3.24 -4.85
CA GLN A 28 -16.36 2.44 -4.20
C GLN A 28 -16.01 1.18 -5.02
N ASN A 29 -17.03 0.45 -5.48
CA ASN A 29 -16.82 -0.75 -6.30
C ASN A 29 -16.08 -0.46 -7.61
N LEU A 30 -16.42 0.64 -8.29
CA LEU A 30 -15.73 1.08 -9.51
C LEU A 30 -14.27 1.48 -9.26
N ARG A 31 -13.92 1.84 -8.02
CA ARG A 31 -12.55 2.18 -7.63
C ARG A 31 -11.73 0.93 -7.30
N GLU A 32 -12.36 -0.07 -6.67
CA GLU A 32 -11.71 -1.36 -6.34
C GLU A 32 -11.45 -2.22 -7.58
N SER A 33 -12.36 -2.23 -8.56
CA SER A 33 -12.27 -3.07 -9.75
C SER A 33 -11.39 -2.52 -10.87
N ARG A 34 -10.81 -1.33 -10.70
CA ARG A 34 -9.89 -0.77 -11.69
C ARG A 34 -8.59 -1.57 -11.70
N PRO A 35 -8.13 -2.00 -12.90
CA PRO A 35 -6.86 -2.69 -13.01
C PRO A 35 -5.73 -1.75 -12.62
N LEU A 36 -4.73 -2.31 -11.95
CA LEU A 36 -3.48 -1.63 -11.70
C LEU A 36 -2.66 -1.57 -12.98
N LYS A 37 -1.97 -0.44 -13.15
CA LYS A 37 -1.13 -0.13 -14.31
C LYS A 37 0.34 -0.52 -14.10
N GLY A 38 0.70 -0.87 -12.87
CA GLY A 38 2.07 -1.19 -12.48
C GLY A 38 2.41 -0.68 -11.08
N TYR A 39 3.70 -0.67 -10.76
CA TYR A 39 4.22 -0.18 -9.50
C TYR A 39 5.45 0.71 -9.68
N VAL A 40 5.75 1.51 -8.66
CA VAL A 40 6.95 2.34 -8.56
C VAL A 40 7.56 2.07 -7.19
N LEU A 41 8.82 1.63 -7.20
CA LEU A 41 9.64 1.45 -6.01
C LEU A 41 10.53 2.67 -5.83
N THR A 42 10.64 3.18 -4.60
CA THR A 42 11.55 4.28 -4.25
C THR A 42 12.24 3.94 -2.95
N ILE A 43 13.57 3.86 -3.01
CA ILE A 43 14.42 3.52 -1.87
C ILE A 43 15.14 4.80 -1.41
N GLN A 44 14.86 5.22 -0.18
CA GLN A 44 15.55 6.32 0.49
C GLN A 44 16.78 5.76 1.20
N ASN A 45 17.95 6.02 0.60
CA ASN A 45 19.24 5.59 1.13
C ASN A 45 19.88 6.73 1.96
N PRO A 46 20.49 6.41 3.12
CA PRO A 46 21.32 7.34 3.86
C PRO A 46 22.51 7.84 3.04
N ASP A 47 23.00 9.04 3.39
CA ASP A 47 24.15 9.65 2.73
C ASP A 47 25.36 8.71 2.78
N ASN A 48 25.92 8.43 1.59
CA ASN A 48 27.11 7.59 1.42
C ASN A 48 26.95 6.10 1.83
N GLN A 49 25.70 5.60 1.96
CA GLN A 49 25.40 4.19 2.26
C GLN A 49 24.21 3.68 1.44
N ALA A 50 24.47 3.04 0.30
CA ALA A 50 23.46 2.36 -0.52
C ALA A 50 23.69 0.84 -0.47
N PHE A 51 23.05 0.18 0.49
CA PHE A 51 23.14 -1.27 0.70
C PHE A 51 21.95 -2.03 0.11
N LEU A 52 20.80 -1.37 -0.02
CA LEU A 52 19.56 -1.92 -0.53
C LEU A 52 19.37 -1.47 -1.98
N ILE A 53 19.24 -2.43 -2.88
CA ILE A 53 18.90 -2.20 -4.29
C ILE A 53 17.53 -2.80 -4.62
N GLU A 54 16.96 -2.44 -5.76
CA GLU A 54 15.65 -2.93 -6.17
C GLU A 54 15.63 -4.45 -6.34
N GLU A 55 16.74 -5.04 -6.79
CA GLU A 55 16.87 -6.50 -6.95
C GLU A 55 16.75 -7.27 -5.63
N ASP A 56 17.20 -6.69 -4.50
CA ASP A 56 17.13 -7.35 -3.18
C ASP A 56 15.69 -7.56 -2.71
N LEU A 57 14.76 -6.77 -3.25
CA LEU A 57 13.35 -6.81 -2.90
C LEU A 57 12.49 -7.48 -3.97
N ALA A 58 13.07 -7.82 -5.12
CA ALA A 58 12.35 -8.42 -6.24
C ALA A 58 11.61 -9.69 -5.82
N ASP A 59 12.23 -10.53 -4.98
CA ASP A 59 11.62 -11.77 -4.48
C ASP A 59 10.41 -11.49 -3.57
N VAL A 60 10.49 -10.48 -2.71
CA VAL A 60 9.38 -10.08 -1.82
C VAL A 60 8.21 -9.56 -2.65
N LEU A 61 8.50 -8.76 -3.69
CA LEU A 61 7.51 -8.23 -4.61
C LEU A 61 6.88 -9.35 -5.47
N ALA A 62 7.68 -10.28 -5.97
CA ALA A 62 7.21 -11.42 -6.75
C ALA A 62 6.30 -12.34 -5.92
N GLN A 63 6.63 -12.60 -4.65
CA GLN A 63 5.78 -13.36 -3.74
C GLN A 63 4.44 -12.66 -3.46
N ALA A 64 4.42 -11.33 -3.50
CA ALA A 64 3.20 -10.54 -3.40
C ALA A 64 2.43 -10.42 -4.74
N GLY A 65 2.92 -11.04 -5.81
CA GLY A 65 2.26 -11.11 -7.12
C GLY A 65 2.68 -10.02 -8.11
N ALA A 66 3.80 -9.34 -7.89
CA ALA A 66 4.35 -8.41 -8.88
C ALA A 66 4.89 -9.16 -10.13
N PRO A 67 4.81 -8.56 -11.33
CA PRO A 67 4.18 -7.27 -11.64
C PRO A 67 2.64 -7.36 -11.61
N TRP A 68 1.98 -6.39 -10.96
CA TRP A 68 0.53 -6.34 -10.81
C TRP A 68 -0.20 -5.79 -12.04
N ASP A 69 0.37 -5.98 -13.22
CA ASP A 69 -0.17 -5.45 -14.46
C ASP A 69 -1.50 -6.14 -14.75
N SER A 70 -2.58 -5.37 -14.78
CA SER A 70 -3.96 -5.86 -14.97
C SER A 70 -4.59 -6.59 -13.78
N VAL A 71 -3.93 -6.61 -12.61
CA VAL A 71 -4.48 -7.16 -11.35
C VAL A 71 -5.43 -6.14 -10.74
N SER A 72 -6.55 -6.61 -10.17
CA SER A 72 -7.50 -5.74 -9.48
C SER A 72 -6.89 -5.21 -8.18
N ARG A 73 -7.14 -3.95 -7.82
CA ARG A 73 -6.63 -3.38 -6.55
C ARG A 73 -7.02 -4.22 -5.33
N LYS A 74 -8.21 -4.83 -5.38
CA LYS A 74 -8.75 -5.67 -4.30
C LYS A 74 -7.93 -6.95 -4.05
N GLU A 75 -7.15 -7.38 -5.02
CA GLU A 75 -6.39 -8.64 -4.96
C GLU A 75 -5.04 -8.44 -4.27
N ILE A 76 -4.55 -7.20 -4.12
CA ILE A 76 -3.30 -6.92 -3.41
C ILE A 76 -3.58 -6.69 -1.92
N ASN A 77 -2.96 -7.51 -1.09
CA ASN A 77 -2.91 -7.29 0.35
C ASN A 77 -1.77 -6.32 0.71
N ILE A 78 -2.06 -5.02 0.59
CA ILE A 78 -1.12 -3.93 0.90
C ILE A 78 -0.53 -4.07 2.32
N PRO A 79 -1.32 -4.26 3.40
CA PRO A 79 -0.77 -4.41 4.74
C PRO A 79 0.20 -5.58 4.88
N MET A 80 -0.07 -6.71 4.21
CA MET A 80 0.82 -7.88 4.23
C MET A 80 2.13 -7.60 3.48
N LEU A 81 2.05 -6.88 2.36
CA LEU A 81 3.23 -6.48 1.59
C LEU A 81 4.13 -5.54 2.41
N GLU A 82 3.56 -4.53 3.08
CA GLU A 82 4.31 -3.64 3.98
C GLU A 82 5.02 -4.42 5.09
N GLU A 83 4.31 -5.35 5.73
CA GLU A 83 4.87 -6.18 6.79
C GLU A 83 6.01 -7.06 6.28
N ASN A 84 5.86 -7.65 5.09
CA ASN A 84 6.90 -8.49 4.50
C ASN A 84 8.14 -7.68 4.09
N LEU A 85 7.97 -6.46 3.59
CA LEU A 85 9.09 -5.55 3.31
C LEU A 85 9.82 -5.12 4.60
N ARG A 86 9.09 -4.86 5.69
CA ARG A 86 9.66 -4.49 6.99
C ARG A 86 10.46 -5.62 7.66
N LYS A 87 10.27 -6.87 7.27
CA LYS A 87 11.08 -8.01 7.75
C LYS A 87 12.49 -8.03 7.17
N HIS A 88 12.75 -7.29 6.10
CA HIS A 88 14.08 -7.25 5.50
C HIS A 88 15.08 -6.57 6.45
N PRO A 89 16.25 -7.18 6.74
CA PRO A 89 17.14 -6.73 7.81
C PRO A 89 17.69 -5.31 7.63
N LEU A 90 17.78 -4.84 6.37
CA LEU A 90 18.27 -3.51 6.01
C LEU A 90 17.17 -2.44 5.91
N VAL A 91 15.90 -2.82 6.07
CA VAL A 91 14.76 -1.90 5.97
C VAL A 91 14.45 -1.33 7.34
N LEU A 92 14.43 -0.01 7.45
CA LEU A 92 14.01 0.71 8.66
C LEU A 92 12.48 0.83 8.67
N GLY A 93 11.90 1.15 7.51
CA GLY A 93 10.46 1.28 7.33
C GLY A 93 10.06 1.08 5.88
N ALA A 94 8.84 0.59 5.68
CA ALA A 94 8.24 0.45 4.36
C ALA A 94 6.78 0.92 4.41
N GLU A 95 6.42 1.79 3.48
CA GLU A 95 5.06 2.27 3.25
C GLU A 95 4.63 1.90 1.84
N VAL A 96 3.41 1.37 1.71
CA VAL A 96 2.86 0.95 0.42
C VAL A 96 1.45 1.48 0.27
N PHE A 97 1.20 2.15 -0.85
CA PHE A 97 -0.11 2.71 -1.13
C PHE A 97 -0.42 2.73 -2.62
N SER A 98 -1.71 2.77 -2.96
CA SER A 98 -2.16 2.85 -4.35
C SER A 98 -2.61 4.27 -4.71
N THR A 99 -2.10 4.78 -5.82
CA THR A 99 -2.50 6.10 -6.34
C THR A 99 -3.89 6.03 -6.98
N TRP A 100 -4.48 7.21 -7.24
CA TRP A 100 -5.75 7.30 -7.95
C TRP A 100 -5.64 6.84 -9.42
N GLU A 101 -4.44 6.88 -10.00
CA GLU A 101 -4.15 6.47 -11.38
C GLU A 101 -4.04 4.95 -11.54
N GLY A 102 -4.01 4.21 -10.43
CA GLY A 102 -3.85 2.75 -10.44
C GLY A 102 -2.39 2.29 -10.39
N VAL A 103 -1.49 3.09 -9.83
CA VAL A 103 -0.08 2.70 -9.62
C VAL A 103 0.14 2.39 -8.15
N VAL A 104 0.80 1.28 -7.84
CA VAL A 104 1.23 0.94 -6.48
C VAL A 104 2.56 1.64 -6.20
N ARG A 105 2.61 2.51 -5.20
CA ARG A 105 3.85 3.15 -4.73
C ARG A 105 4.36 2.41 -3.52
N ILE A 106 5.64 2.08 -3.55
CA ILE A 106 6.36 1.41 -2.48
C ILE A 106 7.51 2.33 -2.10
N GLU A 107 7.46 2.88 -0.89
CA GLU A 107 8.47 3.78 -0.35
C GLU A 107 9.19 3.07 0.79
N ILE A 108 10.50 2.96 0.67
CA ILE A 108 11.33 2.20 1.60
C ILE A 108 12.42 3.10 2.14
N VAL A 109 12.61 3.07 3.46
CA VAL A 109 13.70 3.76 4.14
C VAL A 109 14.72 2.71 4.55
N GLN A 110 15.96 2.83 4.05
CA GLN A 110 17.04 1.95 4.45
C GLN A 110 17.59 2.37 5.83
N LYS A 111 17.97 1.38 6.64
CA LYS A 111 18.71 1.61 7.88
C LYS A 111 20.07 2.24 7.62
N GLU A 112 20.48 3.12 8.53
CA GLU A 112 21.81 3.69 8.55
C GLU A 112 22.74 2.83 9.43
N ALA A 113 23.80 2.31 8.83
CA ALA A 113 24.80 1.54 9.56
C ALA A 113 25.67 2.49 10.39
N LYS A 114 25.66 2.31 11.72
CA LYS A 114 26.51 3.04 12.66
C LYS A 114 27.76 2.25 13.05
N ALA A 115 27.65 0.93 13.07
CA ALA A 115 28.75 0.03 13.37
C ALA A 115 28.73 -1.20 12.47
N ARG A 116 29.91 -1.81 12.29
CA ARG A 116 30.06 -3.11 11.66
C ARG A 116 30.55 -4.09 12.71
N VAL A 117 29.77 -5.13 12.95
CA VAL A 117 30.14 -6.25 13.82
C VAL A 117 30.75 -7.33 12.94
N ILE A 118 31.97 -7.74 13.29
CA ILE A 118 32.69 -8.80 12.59
C ILE A 118 32.88 -9.93 13.59
N ASN A 119 32.31 -11.08 13.26
CA ASN A 119 32.56 -12.34 13.96
C ASN A 119 33.26 -13.30 12.99
N ASP A 120 33.88 -14.38 13.49
CA ASP A 120 34.68 -15.29 12.66
C ASP A 120 33.91 -15.92 11.47
N LEU A 121 32.57 -15.88 11.52
CA LEU A 121 31.67 -16.46 10.51
C LEU A 121 30.87 -15.43 9.71
N GLU A 122 30.57 -14.25 10.27
CA GLU A 122 29.61 -13.31 9.67
C GLU A 122 29.98 -11.84 9.93
N MET A 123 29.61 -11.00 8.98
CA MET A 123 29.78 -9.55 9.05
C MET A 123 28.41 -8.90 8.95
N MET A 124 28.00 -8.21 10.01
CA MET A 124 26.68 -7.57 10.12
C MET A 124 26.82 -6.07 10.37
N TYR A 125 25.89 -5.29 9.84
CA TYR A 125 25.77 -3.87 10.12
C TYR A 125 24.71 -3.66 11.20
N VAL A 126 25.04 -2.82 12.18
CA VAL A 126 24.17 -2.46 13.30
C VAL A 126 23.78 -1.00 13.18
N ASP A 127 22.49 -0.73 13.36
CA ASP A 127 21.92 0.61 13.38
C ASP A 127 21.97 1.21 14.80
N GLN A 128 21.26 2.32 15.04
CA GLN A 128 21.25 2.98 16.34
C GLN A 128 20.45 2.20 17.41
N GLU A 129 19.53 1.33 17.01
CA GLU A 129 18.65 0.59 17.93
C GLU A 129 19.24 -0.75 18.39
N GLY A 130 20.29 -1.24 17.71
CA GLY A 130 21.07 -2.41 18.10
C GLY A 130 20.80 -3.63 17.23
#